data_AF-A0A957YXF0-F1
#
_entry.id   AF-A0A957YXF0-F1
#
_cell.length_a   1.000
_cell.length_b   1.000
_cell.length_c   1.000
_cell.angle_alpha   90.00
_cell.angle_beta   90.00
_cell.angle_gamma   90.00
#
_symmetry.space_group_name_H-M   'P 1'
#
loop_
_entity.id
_entity.type
_entity.pdbx_description
1 polymer ?
#
loop_
_entity_poly.entity_id
_entity_poly.type
_entity_poly.pdbx_seq_one_letter_code
_entity_poly.pdbx_strand_id
1 'polypeptide(L)'
;MPTEEQKPTRTNAEQAAAEDRTAVPYPTDYGEPEPEFVGRQPNRYPDKSAPDAQFVAKQERWTPDMDDTADAATGQNRQNGAPSADGQRGLTLDFVRGLAKANDQKSKIVLLVLDGLGGHPQREGGKTELETAHTPNLDALAAHGICGLQQPVASGITSGSGPGHLALFGYDPFTYQIGRGALSALGIDFDLQSTDVAARGNFCTVDGDGLVTDRRAGRISSEEGRKLCELLDQIVIGGVDITVRHVEEYRFVLVLRGNNLSADLSDTDPQATGVKPQSAEAKAAGAEPTARYVTQFLEQAKTLLADHAPANMVLLRGFAQRPNWPSLTDAFHLRAAA
;
A
#
# COMPACT_ATOMS: atom_id res chain seq x y z
N MET A 1 22.29 14.75 -73.32
CA MET A 1 20.93 14.22 -73.14
C MET A 1 20.79 12.94 -73.94
N PRO A 2 20.07 11.92 -73.47
CA PRO A 2 20.11 11.31 -72.14
C PRO A 2 20.26 9.77 -72.25
N THR A 3 20.72 9.11 -71.19
CA THR A 3 20.10 7.90 -70.63
C THR A 3 20.83 7.51 -69.36
N GLU A 4 20.08 7.51 -68.26
CA GLU A 4 20.40 6.93 -66.96
C GLU A 4 20.86 5.49 -67.08
N GLU A 5 21.87 5.10 -66.31
CA GLU A 5 21.89 3.81 -65.64
C GLU A 5 22.94 3.74 -64.52
N GLN A 6 22.61 2.94 -63.50
CA GLN A 6 23.42 2.45 -62.37
C GLN A 6 23.47 3.36 -61.13
N LYS A 7 23.11 2.91 -59.92
CA LYS A 7 23.34 1.58 -59.29
C LYS A 7 22.43 1.42 -58.03
N PRO A 8 22.54 0.34 -57.21
CA PRO A 8 21.41 -0.48 -56.80
C PRO A 8 20.97 -0.30 -55.33
N THR A 9 19.82 -0.91 -55.07
CA THR A 9 19.10 -1.08 -53.81
C THR A 9 19.98 -1.47 -52.62
N ARG A 10 19.87 -0.74 -51.52
CA ARG A 10 20.32 -1.19 -50.19
C ARG A 10 19.31 -2.15 -49.58
N THR A 11 19.87 -3.16 -48.93
CA THR A 11 19.30 -4.32 -48.27
C THR A 11 18.74 -4.02 -46.87
N ASN A 12 17.66 -4.72 -46.54
CA ASN A 12 17.33 -5.39 -45.27
C ASN A 12 17.62 -4.66 -43.95
N ALA A 13 16.60 -3.99 -43.41
CA ALA A 13 16.43 -3.86 -41.95
C ALA A 13 14.96 -3.69 -41.50
N GLU A 14 13.95 -3.66 -42.40
CA GLU A 14 12.55 -3.37 -42.03
C GLU A 14 11.55 -4.46 -42.43
N GLN A 15 12.02 -5.69 -42.72
CA GLN A 15 11.16 -6.84 -43.04
C GLN A 15 11.27 -8.03 -42.07
N ALA A 16 11.80 -7.83 -40.86
CA ALA A 16 11.98 -8.90 -39.86
C ALA A 16 11.14 -8.72 -38.58
N ALA A 17 9.95 -8.10 -38.65
CA ALA A 17 9.07 -7.91 -37.50
C ALA A 17 7.59 -8.24 -37.77
N ALA A 18 7.33 -9.11 -38.74
CA ALA A 18 5.97 -9.56 -39.05
C ALA A 18 5.99 -10.99 -39.58
N GLU A 19 6.30 -11.97 -38.72
CA GLU A 19 5.99 -13.41 -38.91
C GLU A 19 6.52 -14.21 -37.72
N ASP A 20 5.86 -14.10 -36.55
CA ASP A 20 5.82 -15.19 -35.58
C ASP A 20 4.55 -15.09 -34.72
N ARG A 21 3.45 -15.53 -35.31
CA ARG A 21 2.21 -15.85 -34.59
C ARG A 21 1.88 -17.30 -34.88
N THR A 22 2.62 -18.20 -34.27
CA THR A 22 2.19 -19.60 -34.14
C THR A 22 1.70 -19.81 -32.71
N ALA A 23 0.42 -20.15 -32.59
CA ALA A 23 -0.28 -20.37 -31.35
C ALA A 23 0.30 -21.59 -30.61
N VAL A 24 0.68 -21.40 -29.35
CA VAL A 24 0.93 -22.52 -28.43
C VAL A 24 -0.43 -22.95 -27.85
N PRO A 25 -0.91 -24.19 -28.08
CA PRO A 25 -2.18 -24.63 -27.52
C PRO A 25 -2.05 -24.88 -26.02
N TYR A 26 -3.00 -24.36 -25.23
CA TYR A 26 -3.16 -24.70 -23.82
C TYR A 26 -3.61 -26.17 -23.68
N PRO A 27 -3.02 -26.95 -22.76
CA PRO A 27 -3.50 -28.30 -22.50
C PRO A 27 -4.91 -28.26 -21.87
N THR A 28 -5.84 -28.99 -22.50
CA THR A 28 -7.18 -29.25 -22.00
C THR A 28 -7.23 -30.69 -21.52
N ASP A 29 -6.85 -30.93 -20.27
CA ASP A 29 -7.11 -32.21 -19.62
C ASP A 29 -7.28 -32.00 -18.10
N TYR A 30 -8.54 -31.89 -17.67
CA TYR A 30 -8.93 -32.01 -16.27
C TYR A 30 -9.49 -33.42 -16.08
N GLY A 31 -8.64 -34.34 -15.64
CA GLY A 31 -9.09 -35.59 -15.03
C GLY A 31 -9.54 -35.35 -13.60
N GLU A 32 -10.79 -35.67 -13.28
CA GLU A 32 -11.31 -35.77 -11.91
C GLU A 32 -10.83 -37.08 -11.22
N PRO A 33 -11.19 -37.31 -9.94
CA PRO A 33 -10.89 -36.55 -8.72
C PRO A 33 -10.13 -37.47 -7.71
N GLU A 34 -9.74 -36.96 -6.52
CA GLU A 34 -9.56 -37.66 -5.21
C GLU A 34 -8.65 -36.82 -4.26
N PRO A 35 -8.69 -36.96 -2.92
CA PRO A 35 -9.73 -37.47 -2.02
C PRO A 35 -10.11 -36.47 -0.89
N GLU A 36 -11.18 -36.85 -0.20
CA GLU A 36 -11.78 -36.37 1.05
C GLU A 36 -10.95 -35.42 1.95
N PHE A 37 -11.45 -34.19 2.10
CA PHE A 37 -11.06 -33.27 3.17
C PHE A 37 -11.72 -33.72 4.50
N VAL A 38 -10.92 -34.26 5.42
CA VAL A 38 -11.33 -34.56 6.79
C VAL A 38 -11.62 -33.24 7.52
N GLY A 39 -12.86 -33.09 7.97
CA GLY A 39 -13.40 -31.84 8.51
C GLY A 39 -12.75 -31.37 9.81
N ARG A 40 -12.43 -30.07 9.86
CA ARG A 40 -12.38 -29.30 11.11
C ARG A 40 -13.77 -28.71 11.36
N GLN A 41 -14.29 -28.95 12.56
CA GLN A 41 -15.60 -28.46 12.99
C GLN A 41 -15.67 -26.92 12.95
N PRO A 42 -16.76 -26.31 12.44
CA PRO A 42 -17.01 -24.90 12.62
C PRO A 42 -17.55 -24.60 14.04
N ASN A 43 -17.05 -23.51 14.62
CA ASN A 43 -17.52 -22.95 15.89
C ASN A 43 -19.04 -22.76 15.87
N ARG A 44 -19.71 -23.28 16.91
CA ARG A 44 -21.14 -23.07 17.19
C ARG A 44 -21.43 -21.58 17.39
N TYR A 45 -22.27 -20.99 16.54
CA TYR A 45 -23.02 -19.78 16.88
C TYR A 45 -24.17 -20.13 17.84
N PRO A 46 -24.45 -19.32 18.87
CA PRO A 46 -25.62 -19.50 19.70
C PRO A 46 -26.92 -19.13 18.97
N ASP A 47 -27.97 -19.78 19.46
CA ASP A 47 -29.33 -19.95 18.97
C ASP A 47 -30.09 -18.69 18.49
N LYS A 48 -30.88 -18.87 17.43
CA LYS A 48 -31.78 -17.85 16.85
C LYS A 48 -33.14 -17.90 17.57
N SER A 49 -33.37 -16.96 18.49
CA SER A 49 -34.73 -16.59 18.89
C SER A 49 -34.83 -15.09 19.21
N ALA A 50 -35.12 -14.28 18.19
CA ALA A 50 -35.70 -12.95 18.35
C ALA A 50 -36.54 -12.61 17.10
N PRO A 51 -37.71 -11.97 17.25
CA PRO A 51 -38.72 -11.88 16.19
C PRO A 51 -38.41 -10.82 15.13
N ASP A 52 -38.97 -11.04 13.94
CA ASP A 52 -38.89 -10.20 12.75
C ASP A 52 -39.17 -8.72 13.04
N ALA A 53 -38.14 -7.88 12.89
CA ALA A 53 -38.31 -6.44 12.81
C ALA A 53 -38.72 -6.07 11.38
N GLN A 54 -40.02 -5.92 11.14
CA GLN A 54 -40.55 -5.31 9.93
C GLN A 54 -40.05 -3.85 9.83
N PHE A 55 -39.18 -3.58 8.87
CA PHE A 55 -38.81 -2.22 8.48
C PHE A 55 -39.98 -1.60 7.70
N VAL A 56 -40.72 -0.69 8.34
CA VAL A 56 -41.67 0.19 7.66
C VAL A 56 -40.89 1.42 7.17
N ALA A 57 -40.59 1.46 5.87
CA ALA A 57 -40.04 2.65 5.23
C ALA A 57 -41.12 3.74 5.18
N LYS A 58 -40.97 4.79 5.99
CA LYS A 58 -41.71 6.05 5.78
C LYS A 58 -41.01 6.82 4.66
N GLN A 59 -41.70 6.97 3.53
CA GLN A 59 -41.33 7.95 2.51
C GLN A 59 -41.73 9.35 3.01
N GLU A 60 -40.77 10.14 3.44
CA GLU A 60 -40.94 11.59 3.58
C GLU A 60 -40.30 12.27 2.37
N ARG A 61 -41.15 12.98 1.62
CA ARG A 61 -40.83 13.67 0.38
C ARG A 61 -40.14 14.99 0.76
N TRP A 62 -38.85 15.11 0.50
CA TRP A 62 -38.08 16.35 0.74
C TRP A 62 -38.40 17.41 -0.32
N THR A 63 -38.84 18.58 0.12
CA THR A 63 -38.91 19.81 -0.70
C THR A 63 -37.95 20.85 -0.13
N PRO A 64 -37.15 21.53 -0.95
CA PRO A 64 -36.21 22.54 -0.46
C PRO A 64 -36.94 23.87 -0.22
N ASP A 65 -37.01 24.30 1.03
CA ASP A 65 -37.23 25.71 1.35
C ASP A 65 -35.89 26.44 1.27
N MET A 66 -35.81 27.37 0.31
CA MET A 66 -34.78 28.40 0.27
C MET A 66 -35.09 29.43 1.36
N ASP A 67 -34.18 29.61 2.31
CA ASP A 67 -34.06 30.88 3.00
C ASP A 67 -32.57 31.22 3.20
N ASP A 68 -32.16 32.28 2.50
CA ASP A 68 -30.91 32.99 2.66
C ASP A 68 -30.87 33.65 4.04
N THR A 69 -29.91 33.28 4.88
CA THR A 69 -29.27 34.25 5.79
C THR A 69 -27.79 33.92 5.93
N ALA A 70 -26.98 34.76 5.29
CA ALA A 70 -25.56 34.88 5.54
C ALA A 70 -25.35 35.50 6.92
N ASP A 71 -24.54 34.86 7.76
CA ASP A 71 -23.99 35.52 8.95
C ASP A 71 -22.47 35.52 8.88
N ALA A 72 -21.95 36.75 8.84
CA ALA A 72 -20.54 37.08 8.82
C ALA A 72 -19.97 36.99 10.23
N ALA A 73 -18.94 36.18 10.42
CA ALA A 73 -18.06 36.26 11.58
C ALA A 73 -16.61 36.46 11.13
N THR A 74 -16.12 37.64 11.48
CA THR A 74 -14.81 38.24 11.24
C THR A 74 -13.66 37.54 11.99
N GLY A 75 -12.48 37.51 11.36
CA GLY A 75 -11.26 37.95 12.05
C GLY A 75 -10.21 36.91 12.48
N GLN A 76 -9.26 36.65 11.57
CA GLN A 76 -7.82 36.48 11.82
C GLN A 76 -7.32 35.25 12.60
N ASN A 77 -6.86 34.25 11.85
CA ASN A 77 -5.47 33.78 11.99
C ASN A 77 -4.96 33.29 10.62
N ARG A 78 -4.31 34.19 9.87
CA ARG A 78 -3.58 33.85 8.64
C ARG A 78 -2.12 33.61 9.01
N GLN A 79 -1.64 32.38 8.87
CA GLN A 79 -0.29 32.05 8.40
C GLN A 79 -0.11 30.53 8.36
N ASN A 80 -0.06 29.97 7.14
CA ASN A 80 0.95 29.02 6.63
C ASN A 80 0.35 28.03 5.62
N GLY A 81 0.89 28.10 4.39
CA GLY A 81 0.55 27.21 3.27
C GLY A 81 0.48 28.01 1.97
N ALA A 82 1.61 28.17 1.28
CA ALA A 82 1.64 28.76 -0.05
C ALA A 82 0.81 27.90 -1.02
N PRO A 83 -0.03 28.49 -1.90
CA PRO A 83 -0.78 27.72 -2.88
C PRO A 83 0.17 27.19 -3.95
N SER A 84 0.05 25.90 -4.28
CA SER A 84 0.69 25.29 -5.45
C SER A 84 0.25 26.03 -6.70
N ALA A 85 1.20 26.36 -7.57
CA ALA A 85 1.03 27.18 -8.78
C ALA A 85 0.28 26.48 -9.93
N ASP A 86 -0.56 25.49 -9.63
CA ASP A 86 -1.39 24.83 -10.62
C ASP A 86 -2.86 24.86 -10.17
N GLY A 87 -3.72 25.36 -11.05
CA GLY A 87 -5.09 25.79 -10.79
C GLY A 87 -6.10 24.65 -10.56
N GLN A 88 -5.68 23.50 -10.03
CA GLN A 88 -6.60 22.47 -9.57
C GLN A 88 -7.00 22.76 -8.12
N ARG A 89 -8.16 23.38 -7.94
CA ARG A 89 -8.87 23.43 -6.66
C ARG A 89 -9.36 22.01 -6.31
N GLY A 90 -8.44 21.14 -5.90
CA GLY A 90 -8.80 19.91 -5.19
C GLY A 90 -9.50 20.27 -3.88
N LEU A 91 -10.49 19.48 -3.48
CA LEU A 91 -11.11 19.57 -2.17
C LEU A 91 -10.04 19.30 -1.10
N THR A 92 -9.54 20.35 -0.44
CA THR A 92 -8.56 20.18 0.64
C THR A 92 -9.24 19.64 1.90
N LEU A 93 -8.51 18.91 2.75
CA LEU A 93 -9.06 18.46 4.04
C LEU A 93 -9.53 19.63 4.91
N ASP A 94 -8.90 20.80 4.80
CA ASP A 94 -9.34 22.01 5.51
C ASP A 94 -10.71 22.51 5.01
N PHE A 95 -10.95 22.45 3.71
CA PHE A 95 -12.25 22.77 3.13
C PHE A 95 -13.31 21.77 3.61
N VAL A 96 -13.00 20.47 3.58
CA VAL A 96 -13.90 19.42 4.07
C VAL A 96 -14.21 19.58 5.55
N ARG A 97 -13.20 19.87 6.37
CA ARG A 97 -13.37 20.12 7.82
C ARG A 97 -14.38 21.25 8.08
N GLY A 98 -14.36 22.31 7.28
CA GLY A 98 -15.33 23.42 7.39
C GLY A 98 -16.77 23.04 7.06
N LEU A 99 -16.97 21.95 6.31
CA LEU A 99 -18.29 21.42 5.95
C LEU A 99 -18.72 20.24 6.84
N ALA A 100 -17.78 19.59 7.52
CA ALA A 100 -18.02 18.39 8.30
C ALA A 100 -18.94 18.67 9.49
N LYS A 101 -20.07 17.97 9.55
CA LYS A 101 -20.99 18.00 10.69
C LYS A 101 -20.84 16.72 11.49
N ALA A 102 -20.68 16.86 12.80
CA ALA A 102 -20.69 15.71 13.69
C ALA A 102 -22.04 14.99 13.57
N ASN A 103 -22.00 13.67 13.39
CA ASN A 103 -23.18 12.84 13.36
C ASN A 103 -23.89 12.88 14.72
N ASP A 104 -25.22 12.85 14.73
CA ASP A 104 -26.06 12.88 15.94
C ASP A 104 -26.03 11.56 16.75
N GLN A 105 -25.13 10.65 16.37
CA GLN A 105 -24.92 9.31 16.92
C GLN A 105 -26.07 8.32 16.71
N LYS A 106 -27.11 8.68 15.94
CA LYS A 106 -28.23 7.77 15.64
C LYS A 106 -27.97 6.91 14.40
N SER A 107 -27.04 7.30 13.54
CA SER A 107 -26.65 6.55 12.35
C SER A 107 -25.18 6.11 12.44
N LYS A 108 -24.79 5.10 11.65
CA LYS A 108 -23.39 4.67 11.50
C LYS A 108 -23.07 4.56 10.02
N ILE A 109 -21.81 4.83 9.66
CA ILE A 109 -21.30 4.63 8.31
C ILE A 109 -20.58 3.29 8.29
N VAL A 110 -20.91 2.44 7.32
CA VAL A 110 -20.19 1.19 7.05
C VAL A 110 -19.61 1.30 5.64
N LEU A 111 -18.28 1.30 5.55
CA LEU A 111 -17.54 1.24 4.29
C LEU A 111 -17.02 -0.19 4.11
N LEU A 112 -17.57 -0.91 3.13
CA LEU A 112 -17.11 -2.25 2.77
C LEU A 112 -16.20 -2.16 1.53
N VAL A 113 -14.95 -2.58 1.68
CA VAL A 113 -13.97 -2.64 0.58
C VAL A 113 -13.77 -4.10 0.18
N LEU A 114 -14.11 -4.43 -1.06
CA LEU A 114 -13.81 -5.74 -1.66
C LEU A 114 -12.52 -5.60 -2.47
N ASP A 115 -11.39 -6.08 -1.93
CA ASP A 115 -10.09 -5.91 -2.57
C ASP A 115 -10.05 -6.63 -3.94
N GLY A 116 -9.55 -5.94 -4.96
CA GLY A 116 -9.47 -6.47 -6.32
C GLY A 116 -10.80 -6.76 -7.01
N LEU A 117 -11.92 -6.15 -6.59
CA LEU A 117 -13.26 -6.43 -7.14
C LEU A 117 -13.39 -6.16 -8.65
N GLY A 118 -12.66 -5.16 -9.16
CA GLY A 118 -12.70 -4.79 -10.57
C GLY A 118 -12.23 -5.93 -11.47
N GLY A 119 -13.08 -6.34 -12.39
CA GLY A 119 -12.85 -7.47 -13.30
C GLY A 119 -12.74 -7.06 -14.76
N HIS A 120 -12.33 -8.00 -15.62
CA HIS A 120 -12.31 -7.80 -17.07
C HIS A 120 -12.84 -9.06 -17.78
N PRO A 121 -13.80 -8.95 -18.72
CA PRO A 121 -14.32 -10.12 -19.41
C PRO A 121 -13.22 -10.86 -20.18
N GLN A 122 -13.20 -12.19 -20.09
CA GLN A 122 -12.21 -13.02 -20.80
C GLN A 122 -12.37 -12.98 -22.33
N ARG A 123 -13.56 -12.60 -22.80
CA ARG A 123 -13.90 -12.51 -24.22
C ARG A 123 -14.69 -11.22 -24.44
N GLU A 124 -14.53 -10.64 -25.62
CA GLU A 124 -15.31 -9.47 -26.03
C GLU A 124 -16.81 -9.77 -25.94
N GLY A 125 -17.57 -8.85 -25.33
CA GLY A 125 -19.01 -9.03 -25.06
C GLY A 125 -19.36 -10.01 -23.94
N GLY A 126 -18.36 -10.61 -23.27
CA GLY A 126 -18.57 -11.45 -22.10
C GLY A 126 -18.85 -10.65 -20.82
N LYS A 127 -19.15 -11.38 -19.75
CA LYS A 127 -19.30 -10.83 -18.39
C LYS A 127 -17.96 -10.74 -17.67
N THR A 128 -17.84 -9.79 -16.76
CA THR A 128 -16.80 -9.78 -15.72
C THR A 128 -17.02 -10.89 -14.70
N GLU A 129 -16.03 -11.11 -13.84
CA GLU A 129 -16.09 -12.03 -12.71
C GLU A 129 -17.26 -11.71 -11.77
N LEU A 130 -17.45 -10.43 -11.44
CA LEU A 130 -18.55 -9.99 -10.57
C LEU A 130 -19.93 -10.20 -11.22
N GLU A 131 -20.09 -9.88 -12.51
CA GLU A 131 -21.36 -10.08 -13.24
C GLU A 131 -21.70 -11.58 -13.48
N THR A 132 -20.69 -12.45 -13.40
CA THR A 132 -20.86 -13.90 -13.50
C THR A 132 -21.24 -14.51 -12.16
N ALA A 133 -20.76 -13.94 -11.06
CA ALA A 133 -21.05 -14.41 -9.72
C ALA A 133 -22.53 -14.23 -9.35
N HIS A 134 -23.06 -15.16 -8.55
CA HIS A 134 -24.41 -15.05 -8.00
C HIS A 134 -24.36 -14.24 -6.69
N THR A 135 -24.68 -12.95 -6.77
CA THR A 135 -24.51 -11.97 -5.68
C THR A 135 -25.82 -11.32 -5.21
N PRO A 136 -26.85 -12.08 -4.81
CA PRO A 136 -28.20 -11.56 -4.57
C PRO A 136 -28.27 -10.44 -3.52
N ASN A 137 -27.36 -10.45 -2.54
CA ASN A 137 -27.28 -9.40 -1.52
C ASN A 137 -26.67 -8.10 -2.06
N LEU A 138 -25.63 -8.17 -2.90
CA LEU A 138 -25.06 -6.97 -3.54
C LEU A 138 -26.04 -6.41 -4.58
N ASP A 139 -26.71 -7.29 -5.33
CA ASP A 139 -27.73 -6.92 -6.29
C ASP A 139 -28.90 -6.21 -5.61
N ALA A 140 -29.37 -6.73 -4.46
CA ALA A 140 -30.39 -6.09 -3.65
C ALA A 140 -29.95 -4.73 -3.10
N LEU A 141 -28.71 -4.60 -2.62
CA LEU A 141 -28.15 -3.32 -2.16
C LEU A 141 -28.06 -2.31 -3.30
N ALA A 142 -27.61 -2.72 -4.48
CA ALA A 142 -27.56 -1.88 -5.67
C ALA A 142 -28.96 -1.42 -6.10
N ALA A 143 -29.96 -2.31 -6.07
CA ALA A 143 -31.34 -1.99 -6.45
C ALA A 143 -32.04 -1.01 -5.49
N HIS A 144 -31.68 -1.01 -4.20
CA HIS A 144 -32.25 -0.10 -3.20
C HIS A 144 -31.38 1.14 -2.93
N GLY A 145 -30.20 1.21 -3.55
CA GLY A 145 -29.17 2.21 -3.27
C GLY A 145 -28.87 3.12 -4.46
N ILE A 146 -27.66 3.68 -4.44
CA ILE A 146 -27.09 4.44 -5.55
C ILE A 146 -25.80 3.77 -6.00
N CYS A 147 -25.65 3.58 -7.31
CA CYS A 147 -24.45 3.02 -7.92
C CYS A 147 -23.66 4.12 -8.64
N GLY A 148 -22.35 3.92 -8.72
CA GLY A 148 -21.43 4.79 -9.44
C GLY A 148 -20.10 4.11 -9.68
N LEU A 149 -19.25 4.77 -10.47
CA LEU A 149 -17.88 4.35 -10.69
C LEU A 149 -16.96 5.20 -9.83
N GLN A 150 -16.01 4.56 -9.16
CA GLN A 150 -14.96 5.24 -8.41
C GLN A 150 -13.63 5.08 -9.14
N GLN A 151 -12.91 6.18 -9.31
CA GLN A 151 -11.52 6.19 -9.76
C GLN A 151 -10.62 6.48 -8.55
N PRO A 152 -9.90 5.48 -7.99
CA PRO A 152 -9.20 5.65 -6.72
C PRO A 152 -8.10 6.71 -6.74
N VAL A 153 -7.34 6.84 -7.83
CA VAL A 153 -6.20 7.78 -7.90
C VAL A 153 -6.39 8.78 -9.02
N ALA A 154 -6.16 8.37 -10.27
CA ALA A 154 -6.40 9.20 -11.45
C ALA A 154 -6.57 8.31 -12.68
N SER A 155 -7.03 8.90 -13.79
CA SER A 155 -7.24 8.19 -15.04
C SER A 155 -5.89 7.69 -15.57
N GLY A 156 -5.84 6.43 -15.99
CA GLY A 156 -4.60 5.80 -16.47
C GLY A 156 -3.60 5.41 -15.36
N ILE A 157 -3.93 5.63 -14.08
CA ILE A 157 -3.06 5.25 -12.96
C ILE A 157 -3.61 3.98 -12.29
N THR A 158 -2.84 2.89 -12.39
CA THR A 158 -3.13 1.68 -11.63
C THR A 158 -2.73 1.92 -10.17
N SER A 159 -3.71 1.88 -9.27
CA SER A 159 -3.49 2.12 -7.85
C SER A 159 -2.94 0.86 -7.16
N GLY A 160 -1.94 1.03 -6.29
CA GLY A 160 -1.62 0.03 -5.28
C GLY A 160 -2.51 0.20 -4.04
N SER A 161 -2.59 -0.82 -3.18
CA SER A 161 -3.48 -0.81 -2.00
C SER A 161 -3.27 0.41 -1.09
N GLY A 162 -2.03 0.90 -0.91
CA GLY A 162 -1.74 2.09 -0.10
C GLY A 162 -2.47 3.35 -0.60
N PRO A 163 -2.09 3.91 -1.77
CA PRO A 163 -2.78 5.05 -2.36
C PRO A 163 -4.30 4.85 -2.52
N GLY A 164 -4.76 3.64 -2.88
CA GLY A 164 -6.18 3.33 -3.02
C GLY A 164 -6.98 3.49 -1.73
N HIS A 165 -6.45 2.99 -0.60
CA HIS A 165 -7.10 3.14 0.70
C HIS A 165 -7.07 4.58 1.20
N LEU A 166 -5.99 5.31 0.98
CA LEU A 166 -5.92 6.74 1.36
C LEU A 166 -7.00 7.55 0.65
N ALA A 167 -7.17 7.34 -0.65
CA ALA A 167 -8.21 8.00 -1.41
C ALA A 167 -9.63 7.62 -0.94
N LEU A 168 -9.86 6.34 -0.59
CA LEU A 168 -11.13 5.89 -0.01
C LEU A 168 -11.46 6.60 1.32
N PHE A 169 -10.45 6.92 2.12
CA PHE A 169 -10.59 7.67 3.37
C PHE A 169 -10.58 9.20 3.19
N GLY A 170 -10.57 9.69 1.94
CA GLY A 170 -10.63 11.11 1.61
C GLY A 170 -9.29 11.84 1.67
N TYR A 171 -8.18 11.11 1.80
CA TYR A 171 -6.83 11.68 1.71
C TYR A 171 -6.34 11.60 0.27
N ASP A 172 -5.98 12.75 -0.30
CA ASP A 172 -5.37 12.81 -1.63
C ASP A 172 -4.05 12.02 -1.65
N PRO A 173 -3.93 10.92 -2.42
CA PRO A 173 -2.74 10.08 -2.44
C PRO A 173 -1.50 10.75 -3.06
N PHE A 174 -1.65 11.88 -3.76
CA PHE A 174 -0.52 12.66 -4.26
C PHE A 174 0.08 13.55 -3.17
N THR A 175 -0.75 14.01 -2.23
CA THR A 175 -0.36 14.87 -1.10
C THR A 175 0.03 14.04 0.13
N TYR A 176 -0.80 13.06 0.50
CA TYR A 176 -0.65 12.25 1.70
C TYR A 176 0.04 10.94 1.35
N GLN A 177 1.37 10.95 1.30
CA GLN A 177 2.16 9.76 1.00
C GLN A 177 2.75 9.15 2.25
N ILE A 178 2.44 7.89 2.51
CA ILE A 178 3.04 7.12 3.60
C ILE A 178 4.10 6.17 3.05
N GLY A 179 5.31 6.26 3.59
CA GLY A 179 6.39 5.36 3.20
C GLY A 179 6.19 3.94 3.76
N ARG A 180 6.82 2.96 3.09
CA ARG A 180 6.60 1.53 3.37
C ARG A 180 7.05 1.11 4.76
N GLY A 181 8.06 1.77 5.33
CA GLY A 181 8.55 1.48 6.68
C GLY A 181 7.49 1.76 7.73
N ALA A 182 6.86 2.95 7.69
CA ALA A 182 5.79 3.32 8.61
C ALA A 182 4.57 2.39 8.45
N LEU A 183 4.16 2.07 7.22
CA LEU A 183 3.11 1.08 6.97
C LEU A 183 3.43 -0.30 7.55
N SER A 184 4.69 -0.75 7.43
CA SER A 184 5.10 -2.06 7.93
C SER A 184 5.11 -2.12 9.46
N ALA A 185 5.50 -1.02 10.13
CA ALA A 185 5.43 -0.91 11.58
C ALA A 185 3.97 -0.91 12.07
N LEU A 186 3.12 -0.07 11.48
CA LEU A 186 1.71 0.02 11.84
C LEU A 186 0.95 -1.28 11.55
N GLY A 187 1.33 -2.02 10.51
CA GLY A 187 0.71 -3.30 10.15
C GLY A 187 0.96 -4.44 11.13
N ILE A 188 1.87 -4.28 12.09
CA ILE A 188 2.11 -5.24 13.19
C ILE A 188 1.78 -4.62 14.56
N ASP A 189 0.95 -3.57 14.56
CA ASP A 189 0.55 -2.82 15.76
C ASP A 189 1.74 -2.25 16.56
N PHE A 190 2.87 -1.96 15.88
CA PHE A 190 4.00 -1.30 16.53
C PHE A 190 3.63 0.15 16.89
N ASP A 191 3.89 0.54 18.13
CA ASP A 191 3.66 1.90 18.62
C ASP A 191 4.71 2.89 18.07
N LEU A 192 4.52 3.26 16.80
CA LEU A 192 5.38 4.16 16.06
C LEU A 192 5.14 5.61 16.51
N GLN A 193 6.17 6.24 17.08
CA GLN A 193 6.13 7.65 17.48
C GLN A 193 6.39 8.58 16.30
N SER A 194 6.04 9.86 16.48
CA SER A 194 6.27 10.91 15.45
C SER A 194 7.75 11.13 15.13
N THR A 195 8.65 10.88 16.09
CA THR A 195 10.11 11.05 15.92
C THR A 195 10.79 9.80 15.39
N ASP A 196 10.10 8.66 15.34
CA ASP A 196 10.69 7.39 14.90
C ASP A 196 10.89 7.37 13.39
N VAL A 197 11.98 6.75 12.94
CA VAL A 197 12.19 6.38 11.53
C VAL A 197 12.05 4.87 11.41
N ALA A 198 11.10 4.42 10.60
CA ALA A 198 10.90 3.01 10.29
C ALA A 198 11.35 2.69 8.86
N ALA A 199 11.90 1.49 8.67
CA ALA A 199 12.23 0.93 7.36
C ALA A 199 11.71 -0.49 7.27
N ARG A 200 11.20 -0.87 6.11
CA ARG A 200 10.87 -2.26 5.85
C ARG A 200 12.17 -3.02 5.57
N GLY A 201 12.39 -4.09 6.31
CA GLY A 201 13.50 -5.00 6.14
C GLY A 201 13.09 -6.29 5.44
N ASN A 202 14.02 -6.82 4.63
CA ASN A 202 13.98 -8.18 4.11
C ASN A 202 15.29 -8.88 4.48
N PHE A 203 15.21 -10.11 4.98
CA PHE A 203 16.33 -11.03 4.94
C PHE A 203 16.60 -11.43 3.48
N CYS A 204 17.87 -11.49 3.12
CA CYS A 204 18.33 -11.86 1.78
C CYS A 204 19.54 -12.80 1.85
N THR A 205 19.84 -13.42 0.71
CA THR A 205 21.03 -14.22 0.50
C THR A 205 22.05 -13.40 -0.29
N VAL A 206 23.30 -13.39 0.18
CA VAL A 206 24.46 -12.89 -0.58
C VAL A 206 25.50 -14.00 -0.76
N ASP A 207 26.23 -13.95 -1.87
CA ASP A 207 27.38 -14.83 -2.14
C ASP A 207 28.68 -14.33 -1.49
N GLY A 208 29.79 -15.04 -1.75
CA GLY A 208 31.12 -14.70 -1.22
C GLY A 208 31.66 -13.35 -1.70
N ASP A 209 31.18 -12.83 -2.83
CA ASP A 209 31.53 -11.50 -3.35
C ASP A 209 30.61 -10.40 -2.81
N GLY A 210 29.57 -10.77 -2.06
CA GLY A 210 28.56 -9.90 -1.49
C GLY A 210 27.45 -9.51 -2.47
N LEU A 211 27.30 -10.23 -3.58
CA LEU A 211 26.22 -10.02 -4.54
C LEU A 211 24.94 -10.67 -4.02
N VAL A 212 23.81 -9.97 -4.13
CA VAL A 212 22.51 -10.51 -3.73
C VAL A 212 22.09 -11.62 -4.70
N THR A 213 22.00 -12.85 -4.23
CA THR A 213 21.58 -14.02 -5.01
C THR A 213 20.08 -14.29 -4.85
N ASP A 214 19.51 -13.98 -3.69
CA ASP A 214 18.07 -14.02 -3.44
C ASP A 214 17.63 -12.90 -2.50
N ARG A 215 16.77 -12.00 -2.97
CA ARG A 215 16.23 -10.87 -2.18
C ARG A 215 15.24 -11.27 -1.09
N ARG A 216 14.90 -12.56 -0.99
CA ARG A 216 13.88 -13.10 -0.09
C ARG A 216 14.38 -14.26 0.75
N ALA A 217 15.67 -14.60 0.67
CA ALA A 217 16.28 -15.69 1.43
C ALA A 217 15.50 -17.02 1.32
N GLY A 218 15.10 -17.42 0.12
CA GLY A 218 14.33 -18.63 -0.12
C GLY A 218 12.93 -18.64 0.51
N ARG A 219 12.43 -17.48 0.97
CA ARG A 219 11.24 -17.35 1.82
C ARG A 219 11.34 -18.23 3.07
N ILE A 220 12.35 -17.97 3.90
CA ILE A 220 12.45 -18.58 5.23
C ILE A 220 11.11 -18.54 5.97
N SER A 221 10.89 -19.53 6.82
CA SER A 221 9.68 -19.60 7.64
C SER A 221 9.59 -18.40 8.60
N SER A 222 8.37 -18.04 9.00
CA SER A 222 8.14 -17.01 10.02
C SER A 222 8.79 -17.35 11.36
N GLU A 223 8.93 -18.64 11.68
CA GLU A 223 9.64 -19.07 12.90
C GLU A 223 11.13 -18.70 12.84
N GLU A 224 11.78 -18.98 11.71
CA GLU A 224 13.18 -18.63 11.50
C GLU A 224 13.37 -17.12 11.44
N GLY A 225 12.53 -16.42 10.67
CA GLY A 225 12.56 -14.96 10.59
C GLY A 225 12.44 -14.28 11.96
N ARG A 226 11.62 -14.83 12.86
CA ARG A 226 11.50 -14.32 14.24
C ARG A 226 12.78 -14.50 15.05
N LYS A 227 13.44 -15.67 14.98
CA LYS A 227 14.72 -15.90 15.67
C LYS A 227 15.81 -14.94 15.20
N LEU A 228 15.88 -14.71 13.89
CA LEU A 228 16.84 -13.74 13.33
C LEU A 228 16.52 -12.30 13.72
N CYS A 229 15.24 -11.93 13.82
CA CYS A 229 14.86 -10.62 14.34
C CYS A 229 15.26 -10.46 15.82
N GLU A 230 15.05 -11.47 16.66
CA GLU A 230 15.48 -11.47 18.07
C GLU A 230 17.00 -11.34 18.21
N LEU A 231 17.78 -11.87 17.26
CA LEU A 231 19.23 -11.67 17.19
C LEU A 231 19.59 -10.23 16.81
N LEU A 232 18.96 -9.68 15.76
CA LEU A 232 19.22 -8.31 15.31
C LEU A 232 18.73 -7.25 16.29
N ASP A 233 17.69 -7.53 17.08
CA ASP A 233 17.15 -6.63 18.11
C ASP A 233 18.12 -6.41 19.28
N GLN A 234 19.18 -7.22 19.38
CA GLN A 234 20.26 -7.06 20.36
C GLN A 234 21.34 -6.06 19.92
N ILE A 235 21.26 -5.54 18.69
CA ILE A 235 22.20 -4.54 18.18
C ILE A 235 22.04 -3.24 18.98
N VAL A 236 23.14 -2.79 19.58
CA VAL A 236 23.21 -1.52 20.33
C VAL A 236 24.07 -0.52 19.56
N ILE A 237 23.53 0.66 19.31
CA ILE A 237 24.20 1.77 18.64
C ILE A 237 24.06 3.02 19.50
N GLY A 238 25.18 3.65 19.84
CA GLY A 238 25.16 4.84 20.71
C GLY A 238 24.38 6.00 20.09
N GLY A 239 23.39 6.52 20.83
CA GLY A 239 22.63 7.71 20.45
C GLY A 239 21.30 7.44 19.73
N VAL A 240 20.92 6.18 19.53
CA VAL A 240 19.63 5.80 18.97
C VAL A 240 19.19 4.46 19.55
N ASP A 241 17.90 4.33 19.86
CA ASP A 241 17.30 3.05 20.21
C ASP A 241 16.92 2.32 18.91
N ILE A 242 17.39 1.08 18.78
CA ILE A 242 17.09 0.22 17.64
C ILE A 242 16.04 -0.80 18.07
N THR A 243 15.06 -1.04 17.22
CA THR A 243 14.09 -2.12 17.40
C THR A 243 13.87 -2.85 16.10
N VAL A 244 13.97 -4.17 16.13
CA VAL A 244 13.72 -5.06 15.01
C VAL A 244 12.55 -5.97 15.36
N ARG A 245 11.51 -5.96 14.53
CA ARG A 245 10.32 -6.81 14.73
C ARG A 245 10.03 -7.61 13.48
N HIS A 246 9.77 -8.90 13.69
CA HIS A 246 9.35 -9.80 12.63
C HIS A 246 7.97 -9.38 12.12
N VAL A 247 7.77 -9.47 10.81
CA VAL A 247 6.48 -9.20 10.16
C VAL A 247 5.92 -10.51 9.62
N GLU A 248 6.60 -11.12 8.65
CA GLU A 248 6.14 -12.35 8.00
C GLU A 248 7.25 -12.95 7.14
N GLU A 249 7.46 -14.27 7.19
CA GLU A 249 8.53 -14.94 6.43
C GLU A 249 9.88 -14.21 6.60
N TYR A 250 10.49 -13.79 5.50
CA TYR A 250 11.74 -13.04 5.41
C TYR A 250 11.60 -11.54 5.71
N ARG A 251 10.40 -11.05 6.05
CA ARG A 251 10.11 -9.63 6.24
C ARG A 251 10.20 -9.26 7.71
N PHE A 252 10.77 -8.09 7.95
CA PHE A 252 10.83 -7.47 9.27
C PHE A 252 10.65 -5.96 9.13
N VAL A 253 10.54 -5.28 10.25
CA VAL A 253 10.60 -3.82 10.33
C VAL A 253 11.76 -3.43 11.25
N LEU A 254 12.56 -2.48 10.78
CA LEU A 254 13.56 -1.78 11.58
C LEU A 254 12.95 -0.45 12.00
N VAL A 255 12.99 -0.14 13.30
CA VAL A 255 12.60 1.14 13.86
C VAL A 255 13.79 1.75 14.58
N LEU A 256 14.10 2.99 14.25
CA LEU A 256 15.06 3.83 14.94
C LEU A 256 14.29 4.88 15.74
N ARG A 257 14.53 4.92 17.05
CA ARG A 257 13.92 5.90 17.96
C ARG A 257 15.00 6.75 18.60
N GLY A 258 14.84 8.06 18.53
CA GLY A 258 15.83 9.00 19.04
C GLY A 258 15.57 10.42 18.57
N ASN A 259 16.52 11.31 18.86
CA ASN A 259 16.44 12.72 18.49
C ASN A 259 17.08 12.96 17.11
N ASN A 260 16.58 13.96 16.39
CA ASN A 260 17.14 14.41 15.11
C ASN A 260 17.26 13.30 14.04
N LEU A 261 16.27 12.42 13.99
CA LEU A 261 16.15 11.40 12.94
C LEU A 261 15.38 11.96 11.75
N SER A 262 15.76 11.53 10.55
CA SER A 262 15.08 11.84 9.29
C SER A 262 15.01 10.58 8.43
N ALA A 263 13.86 10.40 7.79
CA ALA A 263 13.62 9.30 6.85
C ALA A 263 14.14 9.57 5.43
N ASP A 264 14.74 10.73 5.16
CA ASP A 264 15.25 11.11 3.84
C ASP A 264 16.55 10.37 3.50
N LEU A 265 16.42 9.07 3.26
CA LEU A 265 17.50 8.13 3.00
C LEU A 265 17.28 7.39 1.67
N SER A 266 18.36 6.97 1.03
CA SER A 266 18.29 5.95 -0.03
C SER A 266 17.95 4.58 0.56
N ASP A 267 17.29 3.75 -0.24
CA ASP A 267 17.08 2.34 0.09
C ASP A 267 18.40 1.59 -0.02
N THR A 268 18.55 0.49 0.72
CA THR A 268 19.70 -0.42 0.57
C THR A 268 19.36 -1.63 -0.30
N ASP A 269 18.06 -1.92 -0.49
CA ASP A 269 17.58 -2.92 -1.45
C ASP A 269 17.84 -2.43 -2.90
N PRO A 270 18.74 -3.08 -3.67
CA PRO A 270 19.03 -2.66 -5.04
C PRO A 270 17.90 -3.02 -6.02
N GLN A 271 16.86 -3.69 -5.53
CA GLN A 271 15.72 -4.18 -6.30
C GLN A 271 16.04 -5.21 -7.40
N ALA A 272 17.29 -5.69 -7.45
CA ALA A 272 17.79 -6.67 -8.41
C ALA A 272 18.69 -7.71 -7.72
N THR A 273 18.88 -8.85 -8.38
CA THR A 273 19.89 -9.87 -8.02
C THR A 273 21.16 -9.69 -8.85
N GLY A 274 22.27 -10.28 -8.42
CA GLY A 274 23.57 -10.18 -9.09
C GLY A 274 24.28 -8.84 -8.88
N VAL A 275 23.78 -8.01 -7.96
CA VAL A 275 24.35 -6.71 -7.59
C VAL A 275 24.50 -6.63 -6.07
N LYS A 276 25.43 -5.78 -5.61
CA LYS A 276 25.63 -5.55 -4.17
C LYS A 276 24.48 -4.73 -3.58
N PRO A 277 24.17 -4.88 -2.27
CA PRO A 277 23.33 -3.92 -1.56
C PRO A 277 23.85 -2.49 -1.73
N GLN A 278 22.94 -1.52 -1.79
CA GLN A 278 23.28 -0.11 -1.84
C GLN A 278 23.63 0.43 -0.45
N SER A 279 24.38 1.53 -0.41
CA SER A 279 24.61 2.29 0.83
C SER A 279 23.36 3.08 1.22
N ALA A 280 23.12 3.22 2.52
CA ALA A 280 22.12 4.14 3.05
C ALA A 280 22.70 5.57 3.06
N GLU A 281 22.36 6.35 2.05
CA GLU A 281 22.83 7.72 1.84
C GLU A 281 21.77 8.74 2.26
N ALA A 282 22.20 9.80 2.93
CA ALA A 282 21.35 10.92 3.27
C ALA A 282 20.97 11.69 2.00
N LYS A 283 19.67 11.92 1.79
CA LYS A 283 19.13 12.73 0.69
C LYS A 283 18.96 14.21 1.07
N ALA A 284 19.12 14.55 2.34
CA ALA A 284 19.00 15.89 2.88
C ALA A 284 19.96 16.10 4.06
N ALA A 285 20.33 17.36 4.31
CA ALA A 285 21.33 17.80 5.30
C ALA A 285 21.01 17.49 6.78
N GLY A 286 19.84 16.92 7.06
CA GLY A 286 19.44 16.47 8.40
C GLY A 286 19.39 14.95 8.55
N ALA A 287 19.65 14.19 7.48
CA ALA A 287 19.52 12.74 7.47
C ALA A 287 20.84 11.99 7.70
N GLU A 288 21.98 12.69 7.72
CA GLU A 288 23.32 12.12 7.94
C GLU A 288 23.46 11.39 9.28
N PRO A 289 22.90 11.87 10.41
CA PRO A 289 22.90 11.09 11.64
C PRO A 289 22.20 9.73 11.45
N THR A 290 21.02 9.74 10.85
CA THR A 290 20.23 8.52 10.58
C THR A 290 20.96 7.58 9.62
N ALA A 291 21.57 8.10 8.56
CA ALA A 291 22.36 7.33 7.60
C ALA A 291 23.52 6.59 8.29
N ARG A 292 24.21 7.26 9.23
CA ARG A 292 25.29 6.65 10.03
C ARG A 292 24.77 5.54 10.94
N TYR A 293 23.63 5.74 11.59
CA TYR A 293 23.03 4.70 12.44
C TYR A 293 22.61 3.48 11.62
N VAL A 294 21.96 3.69 10.46
CA VAL A 294 21.57 2.62 9.55
C VAL A 294 22.79 1.87 9.02
N THR A 295 23.86 2.59 8.65
CA THR A 295 25.11 1.96 8.19
C THR A 295 25.72 1.07 9.27
N GLN A 296 25.83 1.56 10.51
CA GLN A 296 26.31 0.77 11.64
C GLN A 296 25.43 -0.46 11.92
N PHE A 297 24.10 -0.31 11.82
CA PHE A 297 23.17 -1.43 11.94
C PHE A 297 23.43 -2.49 10.87
N LEU A 298 23.59 -2.08 9.60
CA LEU A 298 23.83 -3.00 8.49
C LEU A 298 25.17 -3.74 8.62
N GLU A 299 26.22 -3.07 9.10
CA GLU A 299 27.53 -3.69 9.36
C GLU A 299 27.46 -4.73 10.48
N GLN A 300 26.78 -4.42 11.58
CA GLN A 300 26.56 -5.37 12.67
C GLN A 300 25.65 -6.52 12.25
N ALA A 301 24.56 -6.24 11.53
CA ALA A 301 23.64 -7.25 11.01
C ALA A 301 24.35 -8.22 10.06
N LYS A 302 25.19 -7.71 9.15
CA LYS A 302 26.03 -8.54 8.27
C LYS A 302 26.92 -9.50 9.05
N THR A 303 27.51 -9.03 10.15
CA THR A 303 28.39 -9.85 10.99
C THR A 303 27.61 -10.92 11.73
N LEU A 304 26.48 -10.55 12.35
CA LEU A 304 25.64 -11.47 13.11
C LEU A 304 24.99 -12.55 12.24
N LEU A 305 24.64 -12.20 11.00
CA LEU A 305 23.94 -13.10 10.08
C LEU A 305 24.88 -13.93 9.19
N ALA A 306 26.20 -13.72 9.24
CA ALA A 306 27.15 -14.31 8.27
C ALA A 306 26.98 -15.83 8.08
N ASP A 307 26.70 -16.57 9.16
CA ASP A 307 26.53 -18.03 9.16
C ASP A 307 25.07 -18.50 9.02
N HIS A 308 24.12 -17.57 8.83
CA HIS A 308 22.69 -17.85 8.79
C HIS A 308 22.15 -17.97 7.36
N ALA A 309 22.74 -18.81 6.51
CA ALA A 309 22.21 -19.06 5.17
C ALA A 309 20.85 -19.80 5.22
N PRO A 310 19.86 -19.44 4.37
CA PRO A 310 19.92 -18.50 3.27
C PRO A 310 19.69 -17.02 3.64
N ALA A 311 19.52 -16.66 4.91
CA ALA A 311 19.23 -15.30 5.40
C ALA A 311 20.48 -14.59 5.96
N ASN A 312 21.59 -14.65 5.22
CA ASN A 312 22.89 -14.19 5.71
C ASN A 312 23.16 -12.68 5.55
N MET A 313 22.17 -11.92 5.12
CA MET A 313 22.23 -10.46 4.98
C MET A 313 20.83 -9.85 5.05
N VAL A 314 20.75 -8.52 5.19
CA VAL A 314 19.49 -7.77 5.16
C VAL A 314 19.50 -6.66 4.12
N LEU A 315 18.31 -6.33 3.62
CA LEU A 315 18.03 -5.20 2.75
C LEU A 315 16.93 -4.34 3.39
N LEU A 316 17.09 -3.03 3.34
CA LEU A 316 16.16 -2.05 3.91
C LEU A 316 15.58 -1.19 2.79
N ARG A 317 14.30 -0.84 2.94
CA ARG A 317 13.61 0.02 1.96
C ARG A 317 12.48 0.83 2.55
N GLY A 318 12.19 1.95 1.89
CA GLY A 318 11.05 2.81 2.17
C GLY A 318 11.12 3.41 3.55
N PHE A 319 12.27 3.99 3.92
CA PHE A 319 12.44 4.77 5.14
C PHE A 319 11.32 5.80 5.26
N ALA A 320 10.67 5.84 6.43
CA ALA A 320 9.51 6.68 6.65
C ALA A 320 9.36 7.02 8.13
N GLN A 321 8.96 8.24 8.43
CA GLN A 321 8.45 8.61 9.75
C GLN A 321 6.95 8.40 9.82
N ARG A 322 6.40 8.35 11.03
CA ARG A 322 4.95 8.40 11.19
C ARG A 322 4.42 9.70 10.57
N PRO A 323 3.49 9.62 9.61
CA PRO A 323 2.93 10.81 9.01
C PRO A 323 2.17 11.64 10.06
N ASN A 324 2.38 12.96 10.01
CA ASN A 324 1.59 13.91 10.78
C ASN A 324 0.44 14.42 9.90
N TRP A 325 -0.61 13.61 9.78
CA TRP A 325 -1.80 13.95 9.00
C TRP A 325 -2.97 14.27 9.92
N PRO A 326 -3.93 15.10 9.48
CA PRO A 326 -5.21 15.23 10.17
C PRO A 326 -5.84 13.85 10.37
N SER A 327 -6.25 13.52 11.59
CA SER A 327 -6.97 12.27 11.82
C SER A 327 -8.38 12.31 11.19
N LEU A 328 -9.04 11.16 11.05
CA LEU A 328 -10.44 11.13 10.62
C LEU A 328 -11.36 11.91 11.57
N THR A 329 -11.00 11.95 12.86
CA THR A 329 -11.69 12.78 13.86
C THR A 329 -11.51 14.26 13.53
N ASP A 330 -10.28 14.69 13.24
CA ASP A 330 -9.98 16.10 12.97
C ASP A 330 -10.51 16.57 11.61
N ALA A 331 -10.50 15.70 10.60
CA ALA A 331 -10.91 16.04 9.24
C ALA A 331 -12.42 15.90 9.02
N PHE A 332 -13.06 14.89 9.61
CA PHE A 332 -14.44 14.51 9.30
C PHE A 332 -15.36 14.42 10.53
N HIS A 333 -14.85 14.68 11.75
CA HIS A 333 -15.58 14.47 13.01
C HIS A 333 -16.06 13.02 13.20
N LEU A 334 -15.35 12.06 12.61
CA LEU A 334 -15.67 10.63 12.67
C LEU A 334 -14.78 9.91 13.69
N ARG A 335 -15.40 9.06 14.50
CA ARG A 335 -14.69 8.05 15.30
C ARG A 335 -14.76 6.72 14.54
N ALA A 336 -13.62 6.30 13.99
CA ALA A 336 -13.52 5.12 13.15
C ALA A 336 -13.07 3.87 13.94
N ALA A 337 -13.41 2.71 13.40
CA ALA A 337 -12.92 1.40 13.82
C ALA A 337 -12.76 0.52 12.57
N ALA A 338 -11.88 -0.46 12.63
CA ALA A 338 -11.63 -1.46 11.60
C ALA A 338 -11.76 -2.86 12.20
#